data_AF-A0A1Y4RCD0-F1
#
_entry.id   AF-A0A1Y4RCD0-F1
#
_cell.length_a   1.000
_cell.length_b   1.000
_cell.length_c   1.000
_cell.angle_alpha   90.00
_cell.angle_beta   90.00
_cell.angle_gamma   90.00
#
_symmetry.space_group_name_H-M   'P 1'
#
loop_
_entity.id
_entity.type
_entity.pdbx_description
1 polymer ?
#
loop_
_entity_poly.entity_id
_entity_poly.type
_entity_poly.pdbx_seq_one_letter_code
_entity_poly.pdbx_strand_id
1 'polypeptide(L)' 'MKIMIQDRTMIIEQPRCLWVEPRAEPEGGVIASNVRRAPILGEYPTKERALEVLNEIFEYQRHGKVNYYMPIK' A
#
# COMPACT_ATOMS: atom_id res chain seq x y z
N MET A 1 -1.60 12.90 1.29
CA MET A 1 -1.01 12.18 2.43
C MET A 1 0.37 11.64 2.04
N LYS A 2 1.33 11.48 2.95
CA LYS A 2 2.60 10.80 2.70
C LYS A 2 2.50 9.32 3.11
N ILE A 3 3.01 8.41 2.29
CA ILE A 3 3.03 6.97 2.55
C ILE A 3 4.49 6.52 2.65
N MET A 4 4.85 5.95 3.79
CA MET A 4 6.14 5.28 4.00
C MET A 4 5.99 3.85 3.50
N ILE A 5 6.73 3.46 2.46
CA ILE A 5 6.59 2.13 1.87
C ILE A 5 7.10 1.04 2.83
N GLN A 6 6.64 -0.21 2.62
CA GLN A 6 6.79 -1.30 3.58
C GLN A 6 8.25 -1.61 3.95
N ASP A 7 9.17 -1.51 2.99
CA ASP A 7 10.61 -1.75 3.22
C ASP A 7 11.35 -0.54 3.85
N ARG A 8 10.63 0.57 4.09
CA ARG A 8 11.13 1.84 4.65
C ARG A 8 12.25 2.50 3.85
N THR A 9 12.43 2.16 2.58
CA THR A 9 13.46 2.75 1.71
C THR A 9 13.00 4.07 1.08
N MET A 10 11.70 4.35 1.06
CA MET A 10 11.14 5.53 0.40
C MET A 10 9.89 6.08 1.10
N ILE A 11 9.71 7.40 0.96
CA ILE A 11 8.47 8.10 1.25
C ILE A 11 7.91 8.60 -0.06
N ILE A 12 6.65 8.29 -0.35
CA ILE A 12 5.94 8.85 -1.49
C ILE A 12 4.81 9.75 -1.02
N GLU A 13 4.47 10.74 -1.83
CA GLU A 13 3.16 11.36 -1.72
C GLU A 13 2.11 10.39 -2.27
N GLN A 14 0.93 10.39 -1.66
CA GLN A 14 -0.16 9.48 -1.98
C GLN A 14 -0.40 9.47 -3.51
N PRO A 15 -0.27 8.30 -4.16
CA PRO A 15 -0.51 8.16 -5.59
C PRO A 15 -1.92 8.55 -6.00
N ARG A 16 -2.10 8.91 -7.28
CA ARG A 16 -3.45 9.11 -7.84
C ARG A 16 -4.25 7.81 -7.87
N CYS A 17 -3.57 6.68 -8.08
CA CYS A 17 -4.19 5.36 -8.16
C CYS A 17 -3.44 4.36 -7.27
N LEU A 18 -4.21 3.67 -6.43
CA LEU A 18 -3.79 2.60 -5.54
C LEU A 18 -4.81 1.47 -5.66
N TRP A 19 -4.34 0.23 -5.81
CA TRP A 19 -5.22 -0.94 -5.91
C TRP A 19 -4.53 -2.20 -5.37
N VAL A 20 -5.31 -3.25 -5.15
CA VAL A 20 -4.78 -4.57 -4.80
C VAL A 20 -4.67 -5.42 -6.05
N GLU A 21 -3.49 -5.99 -6.28
CA GLU A 21 -3.29 -7.05 -7.27
C GLU A 21 -3.08 -8.39 -6.57
N PRO A 22 -3.69 -9.48 -7.05
CA PRO A 22 -3.36 -10.83 -6.59
C PRO A 22 -1.95 -11.19 -7.08
N ARG A 23 -1.17 -11.85 -6.23
CA ARG A 23 0.13 -12.41 -6.57
C ARG A 23 0.02 -13.92 -6.58
N ALA A 24 0.50 -14.55 -7.65
CA ALA A 24 0.41 -16.00 -7.83
C ALA A 24 1.50 -16.77 -7.05
N GLU A 25 2.74 -16.25 -7.00
CA GLU A 25 3.87 -16.92 -6.32
C GLU A 25 4.81 -15.94 -5.58
N PRO A 26 5.04 -16.15 -4.26
CA PRO A 26 4.13 -16.86 -3.36
C PRO A 26 2.71 -16.26 -3.46
N GLU A 27 1.70 -17.08 -3.22
CA GLU A 27 0.31 -16.61 -3.18
C GLU A 27 0.18 -15.45 -2.18
N GLY A 28 -0.55 -14.41 -2.56
CA GLY A 28 -0.75 -13.25 -1.69
C GLY A 28 -1.38 -12.06 -2.39
N GLY A 29 -1.24 -10.89 -1.77
CA GLY A 29 -1.74 -9.63 -2.31
C GLY A 29 -0.68 -8.54 -2.27
N VAL A 30 -0.66 -7.67 -3.27
CA VAL A 30 0.23 -6.49 -3.30
C VAL A 30 -0.58 -5.21 -3.42
N ILE A 31 -0.16 -4.18 -2.69
CA ILE A 31 -0.68 -2.82 -2.87
C ILE A 31 0.12 -2.20 -4.03
N ALA A 32 -0.48 -2.17 -5.21
CA ALA A 32 0.10 -1.59 -6.41
C ALA A 32 -0.21 -0.09 -6.49
N SER A 33 0.66 0.66 -7.17
CA SER A 33 0.46 2.08 -7.44
C SER A 33 0.88 2.47 -8.85
N ASN A 34 0.33 3.58 -9.34
CA ASN A 34 0.74 4.15 -10.62
C ASN A 34 2.02 5.01 -10.55
N VAL A 35 2.73 5.02 -9.41
CA VAL A 35 4.00 5.73 -9.28
C VAL A 35 5.12 4.90 -9.89
N ARG A 36 5.71 5.38 -10.99
CA ARG A 36 6.78 4.68 -11.72
C ARG A 36 7.97 4.23 -10.85
N ARG A 37 8.32 5.02 -9.83
CA ARG A 37 9.43 4.71 -8.90
C ARG A 37 9.02 3.77 -7.76
N ALA A 38 7.72 3.63 -7.51
CA ALA A 38 7.15 2.87 -6.39
C ALA A 38 5.95 2.04 -6.87
N PRO A 39 6.12 1.16 -7.87
CA PRO A 39 4.99 0.43 -8.45
C PRO A 39 4.31 -0.51 -7.45
N ILE A 40 5.06 -0.97 -6.44
CA ILE A 40 4.57 -1.80 -5.33
C ILE A 40 4.91 -1.08 -4.03
N LEU A 41 3.92 -0.88 -3.18
CA LEU A 41 4.08 -0.18 -1.89
C LEU A 41 4.19 -1.12 -0.70
N GLY A 42 3.64 -2.33 -0.84
CA GLY A 42 3.72 -3.39 0.15
C GLY A 42 3.14 -4.69 -0.39
N GLU A 43 3.60 -5.78 0.20
CA GLU A 43 3.22 -7.14 -0.13
C GLU A 43 2.71 -7.83 1.14
N TYR A 44 1.68 -8.65 1.01
CA TYR A 44 1.03 -9.34 2.13
C TYR A 44 0.78 -10.82 1.82
N PRO A 45 0.76 -11.69 2.85
CA PRO A 45 0.58 -13.13 2.68
C PRO A 45 -0.76 -13.53 2.03
N THR A 46 -1.79 -12.68 2.13
CA THR A 46 -3.11 -12.93 1.54
C THR A 46 -3.62 -11.68 0.83
N LYS A 47 -4.51 -11.88 -0.15
CA LYS A 47 -5.22 -10.79 -0.82
C LYS A 47 -6.10 -10.02 0.16
N GLU A 48 -6.72 -10.72 1.10
CA GLU A 48 -7.59 -10.17 2.12
C GLU A 48 -6.81 -9.19 3.01
N ARG A 49 -5.58 -9.56 3.43
CA ARG A 49 -4.74 -8.66 4.20
C ARG A 49 -4.35 -7.41 3.40
N ALA A 50 -4.05 -7.55 2.12
CA ALA A 50 -3.80 -6.40 1.26
C ALA A 50 -5.03 -5.48 1.13
N LEU A 51 -6.24 -6.04 1.07
CA LEU A 51 -7.49 -5.27 1.03
C LEU A 51 -7.74 -4.51 2.34
N GLU A 52 -7.48 -5.13 3.50
CA GLU A 52 -7.56 -4.45 4.80
C GLU A 52 -6.65 -3.23 4.85
N VAL A 53 -5.39 -3.38 4.43
CA VAL A 53 -4.42 -2.29 4.38
C VAL A 53 -4.87 -1.19 3.42
N LEU A 54 -5.42 -1.54 2.26
CA LEU A 54 -5.95 -0.54 1.33
C LEU A 54 -7.11 0.25 1.97
N ASN A 55 -7.99 -0.43 2.68
CA ASN A 55 -9.08 0.22 3.42
C ASN A 55 -8.55 1.14 4.54
N GLU A 56 -7.51 0.73 5.26
CA GLU A 56 -6.84 1.59 6.25
C GLU A 56 -6.28 2.87 5.60
N ILE A 57 -5.66 2.77 4.42
CA ILE A 57 -5.16 3.94 3.66
C ILE A 57 -6.31 4.90 3.31
N PHE A 58 -7.44 4.37 2.84
CA PHE A 58 -8.63 5.18 2.53
C PHE A 58 -9.20 5.85 3.77
N GLU A 59 -9.27 5.14 4.90
CA GLU A 59 -9.72 5.70 6.17
C GLU A 59 -8.79 6.80 6.69
N TYR A 60 -7.47 6.62 6.54
CA TYR A 60 -6.50 7.67 6.88
C TYR A 60 -6.69 8.92 6.03
N GLN A 61 -6.89 8.74 4.72
CA GLN A 61 -7.19 9.85 3.81
C GLN A 61 -8.50 10.56 4.20
N ARG A 62 -9.57 9.79 4.46
CA ARG A 62 -10.89 10.31 4.87
C ARG A 62 -10.82 11.14 6.14
N HIS A 63 -9.99 10.73 7.09
CA HIS A 63 -9.76 11.45 8.34
C HIS A 63 -8.71 12.56 8.26
N GLY A 64 -8.20 12.89 7.06
CA GLY A 64 -7.22 13.95 6.87
C GLY A 64 -5.86 13.67 7.53
N LYS A 65 -5.52 12.40 7.75
CA LYS A 65 -4.20 12.02 8.29
C LYS A 65 -3.11 12.35 7.27
N VAL A 66 -1.98 12.82 7.79
CA VAL A 66 -0.89 13.36 6.95
C VAL A 66 0.12 12.29 6.58
N ASN A 67 0.31 11.26 7.42
CA ASN A 67 1.29 10.20 7.22
C ASN A 67 0.65 8.83 7.44
N TYR A 68 0.98 7.85 6.59
CA TYR A 68 0.64 6.44 6.74
C TYR A 68 1.91 5.60 6.63
N TYR A 69 2.11 4.70 7.59
CA TYR A 69 3.20 3.74 7.58
C TYR A 69 2.65 2.40 7.11
N MET A 70 3.16 1.89 6.00
CA MET A 70 2.77 0.56 5.52
C MET A 70 3.08 -0.50 6.59
N PRO A 71 2.10 -1.33 6.99
CA PRO A 71 2.31 -2.41 7.93
C PRO A 71 3.38 -3.40 7.45
N ILE A 72 4.18 -3.90 8.38
CA ILE A 72 5.16 -4.97 8.11
C ILE A 72 4.40 -6.27 7.79
N LYS A 73 5.00 -7.13 6.95
CA LYS A 73 4.50 -8.46 6.59
C LYS A 73 4.10 -9.30 7.81
#